data_AF-A0A2H9LR29-F1
#
_entry.id   AF-A0A2H9LR29-F1
#
_cell.length_a   1.000
_cell.length_b   1.000
_cell.length_c   1.000
_cell.angle_alpha   90.00
_cell.angle_beta   90.00
_cell.angle_gamma   90.00
#
_symmetry.space_group_name_H-M   'P 1'
#
loop_
_entity.id
_entity.type
_entity.pdbx_description
1 polymer ?
#
loop_
_entity_poly.entity_id
_entity_poly.type
_entity_poly.pdbx_seq_one_letter_code
_entity_poly.pdbx_strand_id
1 'polypeptide(L)' 'MTTTIAVNEKTRELLQIFGHKGETYDSILHRLMEIAKMYQFYEQQKTVLKNEKFYEVGSL' A
#
# COMPACT_ATOMS: atom_id res chain seq x y z
N MET A 1 -0.65 -12.33 21.10
CA MET A 1 -0.73 -13.75 20.66
C MET A 1 -0.26 -13.79 19.22
N THR A 2 0.61 -14.71 18.83
CA THR A 2 1.10 -14.82 17.45
C THR A 2 0.44 -16.02 16.77
N THR A 3 0.15 -15.88 15.49
CA THR A 3 -0.43 -16.92 14.64
C THR A 3 0.55 -17.26 13.53
N THR A 4 0.66 -18.55 13.20
CA THR A 4 1.51 -18.99 12.08
C THR A 4 0.77 -18.79 10.76
N ILE A 5 1.41 -18.10 9.81
CA ILE A 5 0.92 -17.93 8.45
C ILE A 5 1.83 -18.72 7.52
N ALA A 6 1.26 -19.62 6.73
CA ALA A 6 2.00 -20.33 5.69
C ALA A 6 2.23 -19.40 4.50
N VAL A 7 3.48 -19.29 4.07
CA VAL A 7 3.88 -18.58 2.85
C VAL A 7 4.88 -19.45 2.10
N ASN A 8 4.95 -19.30 0.77
CA ASN A 8 5.98 -19.98 0.01
C ASN A 8 7.36 -19.39 0.31
N GLU A 9 8.41 -20.13 -0.06
CA GLU A 9 9.81 -19.75 0.20
C GLU A 9 10.15 -18.38 -0.41
N LYS A 10 9.78 -18.17 -1.67
CA LYS A 10 10.02 -16.91 -2.38
C LYS A 10 9.38 -15.70 -1.69
N THR A 11 8.16 -15.84 -1.17
CA THR A 11 7.49 -14.79 -0.39
C THR A 11 8.24 -14.51 0.90
N ARG A 12 8.72 -15.54 1.60
CA ARG A 12 9.54 -15.37 2.81
C ARG A 12 10.85 -14.64 2.50
N GLU A 13 11.53 -14.98 1.41
CA GLU A 13 12.76 -14.31 0.96
C GLU A 13 12.51 -12.84 0.66
N LEU A 14 11.44 -12.52 -0.08
CA LEU A 14 11.06 -11.14 -0.36
C LEU A 14 10.80 -10.37 0.94
N LEU A 15 10.10 -10.95 1.90
CA LEU A 15 9.89 -10.31 3.20
C LEU A 15 11.21 -10.02 3.93
N GLN A 16 12.21 -10.89 3.84
CA GLN A 16 13.54 -10.62 4.40
C GLN A 16 14.26 -9.46 3.70
N ILE A 17 14.15 -9.37 2.37
CA ILE A 17 14.74 -8.29 1.57
C ILE A 17 14.08 -6.94 1.89
N PHE A 18 12.76 -6.94 2.11
CA PHE A 18 12.00 -5.73 2.45
C PHE A 18 12.23 -5.23 3.88
N GLY A 19 12.68 -6.12 4.77
CA GLY A 19 12.91 -5.83 6.17
C GLY A 19 14.22 -5.09 6.44
N HIS A 20 14.25 -4.32 7.51
CA HIS A 20 15.47 -3.77 8.10
C HIS A 20 16.00 -4.66 9.23
N LYS A 21 17.28 -4.52 9.58
CA LYS A 21 17.91 -5.30 10.65
C LYS A 21 17.13 -5.10 11.96
N GLY A 22 16.62 -6.21 12.52
CA GLY A 22 15.83 -6.21 13.76
C GLY A 22 14.33 -6.08 13.58
N GLU A 23 13.82 -5.92 12.35
CA GLU A 23 12.38 -5.99 12.08
C GLU A 23 11.87 -7.43 12.12
N THR A 24 10.61 -7.57 12.53
CA THR A 24 9.88 -8.84 12.49
C THR A 24 9.08 -8.94 11.20
N TYR A 25 8.67 -10.15 10.79
CA TYR A 25 7.75 -10.30 9.68
C TYR A 25 6.42 -9.57 9.91
N ASP A 26 5.95 -9.53 11.16
CA ASP A 26 4.71 -8.85 11.51
C ASP A 26 4.78 -7.33 11.26
N SER A 27 5.90 -6.69 11.68
CA SER A 27 6.14 -5.26 11.43
C SER A 27 6.30 -4.94 9.94
N ILE A 28 6.98 -5.82 9.19
CA ILE A 28 7.14 -5.67 7.73
C ILE A 28 5.77 -5.75 7.04
N LEU A 29 4.95 -6.73 7.40
CA LEU A 29 3.62 -6.92 6.85
C LEU A 29 2.71 -5.72 7.17
N HIS A 30 2.72 -5.22 8.41
CA HIS A 30 1.94 -4.03 8.77
C HIS A 30 2.34 -2.81 7.93
N ARG A 31 3.65 -2.55 7.78
CA ARG A 31 4.14 -1.44 6.96
C ARG A 31 3.71 -1.57 5.50
N LEU A 32 3.81 -2.76 4.92
CA LEU A 32 3.36 -3.02 3.55
C LEU A 32 1.85 -2.81 3.38
N MET A 33 1.04 -3.22 4.37
CA MET A 33 -0.41 -3.00 4.35
C MET A 33 -0.76 -1.51 4.38
N GLU A 34 -0.08 -0.70 5.20
CA GLU A 34 -0.30 0.75 5.24
C GLU A 34 0.07 1.43 3.92
N ILE A 35 1.18 1.04 3.29
CA ILE A 35 1.57 1.53 1.97
C ILE A 35 0.51 1.17 0.92
N ALA A 36 0.01 -0.07 0.94
CA ALA A 36 -1.01 -0.54 0.01
C ALA A 36 -2.33 0.24 0.17
N LYS A 37 -2.77 0.50 1.41
CA LYS A 37 -3.96 1.34 1.68
C LYS A 37 -3.79 2.75 1.13
N MET A 38 -2.62 3.36 1.37
CA MET A 38 -2.33 4.71 0.88
C MET A 38 -2.33 4.77 -0.65
N TYR A 39 -1.73 3.77 -1.31
CA TYR A 39 -1.75 3.67 -2.77
C TYR A 39 -3.16 3.49 -3.32
N GLN A 40 -3.98 2.62 -2.71
CA GLN A 40 -5.37 2.44 -3.10
C GLN A 40 -6.19 3.73 -2.96
N PHE A 41 -6.00 4.48 -1.88
CA PHE A 41 -6.65 5.77 -1.68
C PHE A 41 -6.24 6.80 -2.74
N TYR A 42 -4.97 6.81 -3.15
CA TYR A 42 -4.48 7.70 -4.20
C TYR A 42 -5.06 7.35 -5.58
N GLU A 43 -5.15 6.07 -5.92
CA GLU A 43 -5.75 5.63 -7.19
C GLU A 43 -7.26 5.93 -7.26
N GLN A 44 -7.98 5.82 -6.14
CA GLN A 44 -9.38 6.24 -6.05
C GLN A 44 -9.52 7.75 -6.33
N GLN A 45 -8.66 8.59 -5.76
CA GLN A 45 -8.69 10.04 -6.01
C GLN A 45 -8.38 10.40 -7.47
N LYS A 46 -7.40 9.74 -8.10
CA LYS A 46 -7.11 9.93 -9.54
C LYS A 46 -8.32 9.63 -10.42
N THR A 47 -9.12 8.65 -10.05
CA THR A 47 -10.32 8.27 -10.79
C THR A 47 -11.39 9.37 -10.72
N VAL A 48 -11.52 10.05 -9.58
CA VAL A 48 -12.41 11.21 -9.43
C VAL A 48 -11.91 12.38 -10.29
N LEU A 49 -10.62 12.74 -10.17
CA LEU A 49 -10.01 13.84 -10.94
C LEU A 49 -10.06 13.63 -12.45
N LYS A 50 -10.03 12.38 -12.93
CA LYS A 50 -10.11 12.07 -14.37
C LYS A 50 -11.55 12.18 -14.91
N ASN A 51 -12.56 12.10 -14.05
CA ASN A 51 -13.97 12.11 -14.42
C ASN A 51 -14.68 13.44 -14.12
N GLU A 52 -14.07 14.33 -13.33
CA GLU A 52 -14.57 15.69 -13.16
C GLU A 52 -14.23 16.55 -14.39
N LYS A 53 -15.27 16.97 -15.11
CA LYS A 53 -15.15 18.06 -16.08
C LYS A 53 -14.80 19.33 -15.30
N PHE A 54 -13.56 19.78 -15.44
CA PHE A 54 -13.14 21.09 -14.95
C PHE A 54 -13.97 22.17 -15.67
N TYR A 55 -14.81 22.88 -14.94
CA TYR A 55 -15.40 24.14 -15.42
C TYR A 55 -14.45 25.26 -15.02
N GLU A 56 -13.87 25.94 -16.01
CA GLU A 56 -13.03 27.11 -15.75
C GLU A 56 -13.85 28.19 -15.06
N VAL A 57 -13.43 28.57 -13.85
CA VAL A 57 -14.06 29.63 -13.07
C VAL A 57 -13.63 30.97 -13.68
N GLY A 58 -14.24 31.32 -14.81
CA GLY A 58 -13.87 32.52 -15.56
C GLY A 58 -14.83 32.91 -16.69
N SER A 59 -16.03 32.31 -16.75
CA SER A 59 -17.10 32.75 -17.67
C SER A 59 -18.34 33.17 -16.90
N LEU A 60 -18.29 34.39 -16.37
CA LEU A 60 -19.46 35.22 -16.04
C LEU A 60 -19.29 36.57 -16.73
#